data_AF-A0A7C2F4U4-F1
#
_entry.id   AF-A0A7C2F4U4-F1
#
_cell.length_a   1.000
_cell.length_b   1.000
_cell.length_c   1.000
_cell.angle_alpha   90.00
_cell.angle_beta   90.00
_cell.angle_gamma   90.00
#
_symmetry.space_group_name_H-M   'P 1'
#
loop_
_entity.id
_entity.type
_entity.pdbx_description
1 polymer ?
#
loop_
_entity_poly.entity_id
_entity_poly.type
_entity_poly.pdbx_seq_one_letter_code
_entity_poly.pdbx_strand_id
1 'polypeptide(L)'
;MTLGLLMGAIYWLPAAVEAKYTQEFISETFPYEATLFPVAENSPFDFLINDVFIAHAGTLVIIIVILFLTRRQDDSKDDSRRRQTLMWAAMGIISTFMTTALATPLTRIIPKLQATVPAWRWLAIACVFAALLLAAAVDRVAGRGGPAALIRVFHIAVFLIIGANVWFTAQQVIIGSFVNGPLRPIDPFLQSGFTPRGSVVPELLPDTDRITMRPPVGSVSVIRWEPLFRELDVSTGLPVVIKLKTYKFPGWEARMDGQKTELFADASGVQTLPIPPGRHRVEIFFENTPPRTIGSLLSAGALAITLALLIYGLAFQKRRAGRRSAQADADN
;
A
#
# COMPACT_ATOMS: atom_id res chain seq x y z
N MET A 1 12.21 -14.57 -1.10
CA MET A 1 12.38 -13.19 -0.60
C MET A 1 12.80 -12.24 -1.71
N THR A 2 13.87 -12.54 -2.46
CA THR A 2 14.36 -11.68 -3.57
C THR A 2 13.31 -11.35 -4.63
N LEU A 3 12.58 -12.35 -5.14
CA LEU A 3 11.50 -12.10 -6.11
C LEU A 3 10.40 -11.19 -5.54
N GLY A 4 10.06 -11.32 -4.25
CA GLY A 4 9.10 -10.44 -3.59
C GLY A 4 9.60 -9.00 -3.50
N LEU A 5 10.87 -8.80 -3.14
CA LEU A 5 11.49 -7.48 -3.10
C LEU A 5 11.53 -6.82 -4.50
N LEU A 6 11.87 -7.60 -5.53
CA LEU A 6 11.87 -7.11 -6.92
C LEU A 6 10.45 -6.82 -7.43
N MET A 7 9.48 -7.68 -7.11
CA MET A 7 8.07 -7.45 -7.45
C MET A 7 7.50 -6.21 -6.74
N GLY A 8 7.99 -5.88 -5.54
CA GLY A 8 7.64 -4.64 -4.85
C GLY A 8 8.37 -3.37 -5.37
N ALA A 9 9.33 -3.51 -6.28
CA ALA A 9 10.22 -2.41 -6.69
C ALA A 9 9.48 -1.23 -7.36
N ILE A 10 8.33 -1.49 -7.98
CA ILE A 10 7.48 -0.42 -8.55
C ILE A 10 7.04 0.60 -7.48
N TYR A 11 6.94 0.19 -6.21
CA TYR A 11 6.57 1.07 -5.10
C TYR A 11 7.79 1.57 -4.33
N TRP A 12 8.63 0.66 -3.83
CA TRP A 12 9.67 1.05 -2.87
C TRP A 12 10.85 1.79 -3.53
N LEU A 13 11.17 1.49 -4.79
CA LEU A 13 12.35 2.09 -5.44
C LEU A 13 12.16 3.59 -5.72
N PRO A 14 11.05 4.04 -6.35
CA PRO A 14 10.78 5.48 -6.46
C PRO A 14 10.67 6.14 -5.09
N ALA A 15 9.98 5.50 -4.14
CA ALA A 15 9.86 6.04 -2.78
C ALA A 15 11.21 6.24 -2.10
N ALA A 16 12.16 5.31 -2.26
CA ALA A 16 13.50 5.43 -1.67
C ALA A 16 14.35 6.52 -2.35
N VAL A 17 14.35 6.55 -3.69
CA VAL A 17 15.24 7.43 -4.49
C VAL A 17 14.70 8.85 -4.60
N GLU A 18 13.39 9.01 -4.77
CA GLU A 18 12.74 10.30 -4.95
C GLU A 18 12.41 11.00 -3.64
N ALA A 19 12.46 10.31 -2.50
CA ALA A 19 12.17 10.94 -1.21
C ALA A 19 13.19 12.01 -0.76
N LYS A 20 14.26 12.24 -1.53
CA LYS A 20 15.10 13.45 -1.36
C LYS A 20 14.41 14.72 -1.85
N TYR A 21 13.45 14.59 -2.78
CA TYR A 21 12.66 15.68 -3.34
C TYR A 21 11.36 15.93 -2.60
N THR A 22 11.01 15.11 -1.61
CA THR A 22 9.76 15.24 -0.86
C THR A 22 10.03 15.59 0.59
N GLN A 23 9.02 16.17 1.21
CA GLN A 23 8.88 16.37 2.65
C GLN A 23 7.47 15.89 3.05
N GLU A 24 7.33 15.41 4.28
CA GLU A 24 6.08 14.89 4.83
C GLU A 24 5.75 15.63 6.11
N PHE A 25 4.46 15.86 6.33
CA PHE A 25 3.93 16.58 7.49
C PHE A 25 2.90 15.75 8.25
N ILE A 26 2.64 14.52 7.79
CA ILE A 26 1.63 13.67 8.43
C ILE A 26 2.13 13.29 9.83
N SER A 27 3.44 13.06 10.00
CA SER A 27 3.99 12.73 11.32
C SER A 27 3.84 13.86 12.35
N GLU A 28 3.69 15.12 11.91
CA GLU A 28 3.38 16.25 12.79
C GLU A 28 1.92 16.20 13.28
N THR A 29 1.00 15.80 12.39
CA THR A 29 -0.43 15.69 12.72
C THR A 29 -0.75 14.38 13.47
N PHE A 30 -0.07 13.30 13.11
CA PHE A 30 -0.23 11.95 13.67
C PHE A 30 1.14 11.44 14.12
N PRO A 31 1.61 11.83 15.32
CA PRO A 31 2.89 11.36 15.83
C PRO A 31 2.93 9.83 15.89
N TYR A 32 3.90 9.21 15.23
CA TYR A 32 4.00 7.75 15.12
C TYR A 32 3.93 7.06 16.49
N GLU A 33 4.68 7.56 17.47
CA GLU A 33 4.74 7.00 18.82
C GLU A 33 3.41 7.12 19.58
N ALA A 34 2.59 8.12 19.28
CA ALA A 34 1.26 8.28 19.88
C ALA A 34 0.23 7.26 19.36
N THR A 35 0.56 6.56 18.27
CA THR A 35 -0.30 5.54 17.65
C THR A 35 0.15 4.11 17.96
N LEU A 36 1.12 3.94 18.87
CA LEU A 36 1.55 2.64 19.39
C LEU A 36 0.61 2.18 20.52
N PHE A 37 0.46 0.86 20.66
CA PHE A 37 -0.38 0.29 21.71
C PHE A 37 0.29 0.34 23.10
N PRO A 38 -0.50 0.58 24.17
CA PRO A 38 -1.92 0.95 24.13
C PRO A 38 -2.10 2.38 23.59
N VAL A 39 -3.05 2.56 22.65
CA VAL A 39 -3.37 3.88 22.11
C VAL A 39 -4.19 4.64 23.17
N ALA A 40 -3.93 5.93 23.34
CA ALA A 40 -4.68 6.76 24.28
C ALA A 40 -6.17 6.81 23.88
N GLU A 41 -7.05 6.44 24.82
CA GLU A 41 -8.48 6.23 24.59
C GLU A 41 -9.27 7.54 24.56
N ASN A 42 -9.24 8.23 23.42
CA ASN A 42 -9.89 9.53 23.27
C ASN A 42 -11.17 9.46 22.41
N SER A 43 -11.40 8.35 21.72
CA SER A 43 -12.54 8.16 20.83
C SER A 43 -13.03 6.70 20.82
N PRO A 44 -14.28 6.43 20.39
CA PRO A 44 -14.77 5.06 20.18
C PRO A 44 -13.88 4.22 19.24
N PHE A 45 -13.20 4.89 18.30
CA PHE A 45 -12.26 4.23 17.41
C PHE A 45 -11.00 3.74 18.14
N ASP A 46 -10.48 4.53 19.08
CA ASP A 46 -9.29 4.16 19.85
C ASP A 46 -9.58 2.95 20.75
N PHE A 47 -10.75 2.91 21.39
CA PHE A 47 -11.23 1.74 22.15
C PHE A 47 -11.29 0.49 21.27
N LEU A 48 -11.94 0.59 20.09
CA LEU A 48 -12.04 -0.52 19.15
C LEU A 48 -10.66 -1.04 18.74
N ILE A 49 -9.73 -0.14 18.41
CA ILE A 49 -8.39 -0.52 17.96
C ILE A 49 -7.59 -1.18 19.09
N ASN A 50 -7.71 -0.71 20.34
CA ASN A 50 -7.14 -1.37 21.52
C ASN A 50 -7.73 -2.78 21.73
N ASP A 51 -9.05 -2.93 21.65
CA ASP A 51 -9.73 -4.23 21.79
C ASP A 51 -9.27 -5.23 20.71
N VAL A 52 -9.16 -4.78 19.45
CA VAL A 52 -8.66 -5.61 18.35
C VAL A 52 -7.22 -6.05 18.60
N PHE A 53 -6.36 -5.14 19.11
CA PHE A 53 -4.99 -5.52 19.46
C PHE A 53 -4.94 -6.54 20.60
N ILE A 54 -5.72 -6.37 21.66
CA ILE A 54 -5.78 -7.31 22.79
C ILE A 54 -6.27 -8.67 22.30
N ALA A 55 -7.35 -8.71 21.52
CA ALA A 55 -7.88 -9.94 20.94
C ALA A 55 -6.86 -10.64 20.04
N HIS A 56 -6.14 -9.89 19.20
CA HIS A 56 -5.07 -10.41 18.35
C HIS A 56 -3.91 -10.98 19.17
N ALA A 57 -3.39 -10.23 20.15
CA ALA A 57 -2.29 -10.66 20.99
C ALA A 57 -2.65 -11.92 21.79
N GLY A 58 -3.85 -11.96 22.39
CA GLY A 58 -4.36 -13.14 23.09
C GLY A 58 -4.49 -14.35 22.16
N THR A 59 -5.04 -14.15 20.96
CA THR A 59 -5.16 -15.20 19.93
C THR A 59 -3.79 -15.74 19.53
N LEU A 60 -2.82 -14.86 19.28
CA LEU A 60 -1.46 -15.26 18.92
C LEU A 60 -0.79 -16.10 20.02
N VAL A 61 -0.94 -15.71 21.30
CA VAL A 61 -0.44 -16.47 22.44
C VAL A 61 -1.09 -17.86 22.50
N ILE A 62 -2.42 -17.94 22.38
CA ILE A 62 -3.15 -19.22 22.39
C ILE A 62 -2.64 -20.13 21.26
N ILE A 63 -2.48 -19.60 20.04
CA ILE A 63 -1.97 -20.38 18.90
C ILE A 63 -0.57 -20.90 19.18
N ILE A 64 0.33 -20.07 19.71
CA ILE A 64 1.71 -20.48 20.03
C ILE A 64 1.71 -21.57 21.11
N VAL A 65 0.85 -21.44 22.13
CA VAL A 65 0.68 -22.46 23.18
C VAL A 65 0.18 -23.78 22.58
N ILE A 66 -0.85 -23.73 21.72
CA ILE A 66 -1.35 -24.94 21.03
C ILE A 66 -0.22 -25.58 20.21
N LEU A 67 0.53 -24.80 19.43
CA LEU A 67 1.64 -25.30 18.63
C LEU A 67 2.75 -25.92 19.49
N PHE A 68 3.01 -25.36 20.67
CA PHE A 68 3.99 -25.89 21.61
C PHE A 68 3.52 -27.20 22.26
N LEU A 69 2.29 -27.25 22.78
CA LEU A 69 1.70 -28.45 23.38
C LEU A 69 1.50 -29.58 22.36
N THR A 70 1.28 -29.21 21.10
CA THR A 70 1.14 -30.13 19.96
C THR A 70 2.46 -30.32 19.21
N ARG A 71 3.62 -30.06 19.82
CA ARG A 71 4.92 -30.39 19.20
C ARG A 71 5.16 -31.91 19.23
N ARG A 72 5.46 -32.57 18.10
CA ARG A 72 5.81 -34.01 18.11
C ARG A 72 7.28 -34.18 18.48
N GLN A 73 7.59 -35.25 19.20
CA GLN A 73 8.97 -35.64 19.50
C GLN A 73 9.74 -36.06 18.22
N ASP A 74 9.03 -36.54 17.20
CA ASP A 74 9.56 -36.97 15.88
C ASP A 74 9.48 -35.85 14.80
N ASP A 75 9.05 -34.61 15.15
CA ASP A 75 9.03 -33.43 14.24
C ASP A 75 10.43 -33.01 13.76
N SER A 76 11.50 -33.64 14.27
CA SER A 76 12.87 -33.45 13.80
C SER A 76 13.08 -33.92 12.35
N LYS A 77 12.22 -34.82 11.83
CA LYS A 77 12.30 -35.34 10.45
C LYS A 77 11.63 -34.44 9.40
N ASP A 78 10.71 -33.55 9.78
CA ASP A 78 10.04 -32.58 8.88
C ASP A 78 10.57 -31.15 9.12
N ASP A 79 11.89 -31.00 9.00
CA ASP A 79 12.65 -29.79 9.33
C ASP A 79 12.15 -28.55 8.57
N SER A 80 11.67 -28.73 7.34
CA SER A 80 11.15 -27.64 6.51
C SER A 80 9.87 -27.02 7.09
N ARG A 81 8.86 -27.84 7.43
CA ARG A 81 7.61 -27.34 8.03
C ARG A 81 7.82 -26.70 9.38
N ARG A 82 8.72 -27.28 10.19
CA ARG A 82 9.09 -26.73 11.49
C ARG A 82 9.74 -25.34 11.34
N ARG A 83 10.74 -25.21 10.46
CA ARG A 83 11.39 -23.92 10.16
C ARG A 83 10.40 -22.89 9.63
N GLN A 84 9.48 -23.30 8.77
CA GLN A 84 8.43 -22.42 8.23
C GLN A 84 7.48 -21.93 9.34
N THR A 85 7.01 -22.82 10.21
CA THR A 85 6.15 -22.45 11.35
C THR A 85 6.90 -21.52 12.31
N LEU A 86 8.18 -21.81 12.60
CA LEU A 86 9.02 -20.96 13.45
C LEU A 86 9.21 -19.57 12.84
N MET A 87 9.45 -19.48 11.53
CA MET A 87 9.57 -18.23 10.81
C MET A 87 8.26 -17.42 10.91
N TRP A 88 7.10 -18.04 10.70
CA TRP A 88 5.81 -17.37 10.87
C TRP A 88 5.57 -16.90 12.30
N ALA A 89 5.96 -17.71 13.29
CA ALA A 89 5.87 -17.33 14.70
C ALA A 89 6.76 -16.12 15.01
N ALA A 90 8.01 -16.15 14.58
CA ALA A 90 8.94 -15.03 14.73
C ALA A 90 8.39 -13.77 14.06
N MET A 91 7.91 -13.87 12.81
CA MET A 91 7.34 -12.73 12.09
C MET A 91 6.06 -12.19 12.73
N GLY A 92 5.17 -13.06 13.21
CA GLY A 92 3.96 -12.66 13.94
C GLY A 92 4.27 -11.97 15.25
N ILE A 93 5.24 -12.49 16.02
CA ILE A 93 5.70 -11.88 17.27
C ILE A 93 6.37 -10.53 16.99
N ILE A 94 7.31 -10.46 16.04
CA ILE A 94 8.01 -9.21 15.69
C ILE A 94 7.01 -8.16 15.22
N SER A 95 6.08 -8.52 14.34
CA SER A 95 5.08 -7.56 13.83
C SER A 95 4.14 -7.08 14.93
N THR A 96 3.71 -7.97 15.83
CA THR A 96 2.90 -7.60 17.02
C THR A 96 3.70 -6.75 17.99
N PHE A 97 4.99 -7.02 18.18
CA PHE A 97 5.86 -6.20 19.01
C PHE A 97 6.01 -4.78 18.43
N MET A 98 6.18 -4.67 17.10
CA MET A 98 6.31 -3.38 16.40
C MET A 98 5.06 -2.49 16.48
N THR A 99 3.89 -3.03 16.86
CA THR A 99 2.70 -2.21 17.13
C THR A 99 2.71 -1.59 18.53
N THR A 100 3.61 -1.98 19.44
CA THR A 100 3.56 -1.60 20.86
C THR A 100 4.55 -0.51 21.22
N ALA A 101 4.28 0.21 22.31
CA ALA A 101 5.20 1.21 22.87
C ALA A 101 6.58 0.64 23.27
N LEU A 102 6.71 -0.68 23.40
CA LEU A 102 7.99 -1.35 23.64
C LEU A 102 8.95 -1.24 22.44
N ALA A 103 8.41 -1.03 21.24
CA ALA A 103 9.21 -0.87 20.02
C ALA A 103 9.78 0.55 19.84
N THR A 104 9.44 1.52 20.72
CA THR A 104 9.88 2.93 20.59
C THR A 104 11.39 3.12 20.39
N PRO A 105 12.30 2.42 21.07
CA PRO A 105 13.73 2.56 20.80
C PRO A 105 14.10 2.19 19.36
N LEU A 106 13.47 1.15 18.80
CA LEU A 106 13.72 0.69 17.43
C LEU A 106 13.14 1.65 16.40
N THR A 107 11.97 2.23 16.66
CA THR A 107 11.31 3.13 15.71
C THR A 107 12.08 4.42 15.49
N ARG A 108 12.85 4.86 16.48
CA ARG A 108 13.75 6.02 16.40
C ARG A 108 15.03 5.75 15.61
N ILE A 109 15.47 4.48 15.55
CA ILE A 109 16.69 4.07 14.85
C ILE A 109 16.43 3.83 13.37
N ILE A 110 15.27 3.26 13.03
CA ILE A 110 14.95 2.88 11.65
C ILE A 110 14.57 4.13 10.84
N PRO A 111 15.38 4.53 9.83
CA PRO A 111 15.11 5.75 9.07
C PRO A 111 13.75 5.70 8.37
N LYS A 112 13.00 6.81 8.47
CA LYS A 112 11.70 7.01 7.80
C LYS A 112 10.59 6.02 8.19
N LEU A 113 10.79 5.15 9.18
CA LEU A 113 9.71 4.28 9.67
C LEU A 113 8.53 5.13 10.18
N GLN A 114 8.84 6.26 10.83
CA GLN A 114 7.84 7.18 11.35
C GLN A 114 6.98 7.86 10.28
N ALA A 115 7.41 7.87 9.00
CA ALA A 115 6.56 8.37 7.91
C ALA A 115 5.45 7.37 7.52
N THR A 116 5.50 6.14 8.03
CA THR A 116 4.50 5.08 7.75
C THR A 116 3.32 5.09 8.71
N VAL A 117 2.99 6.25 9.26
CA VAL A 117 1.85 6.43 10.18
C VAL A 117 0.52 5.96 9.59
N PRO A 118 -0.39 5.44 10.44
CA PRO A 118 -0.22 5.16 11.87
C PRO A 118 0.51 3.84 12.17
N ALA A 119 1.13 3.74 13.36
CA ALA A 119 1.94 2.59 13.78
C ALA A 119 1.13 1.29 13.93
N TRP A 120 -0.16 1.38 14.27
CA TRP A 120 -1.05 0.21 14.28
C TRP A 120 -1.20 -0.48 12.92
N ARG A 121 -0.67 0.05 11.81
CA ARG A 121 -0.55 -0.66 10.53
C ARG A 121 0.27 -1.94 10.61
N TRP A 122 1.20 -2.05 11.57
CA TRP A 122 1.91 -3.30 11.85
C TRP A 122 0.94 -4.44 12.23
N LEU A 123 -0.25 -4.12 12.74
CA LEU A 123 -1.27 -5.10 13.09
C LEU A 123 -1.79 -5.85 11.86
N ALA A 124 -1.87 -5.18 10.70
CA ALA A 124 -2.25 -5.85 9.45
C ALA A 124 -1.25 -6.94 9.07
N ILE A 125 0.05 -6.67 9.23
CA ILE A 125 1.12 -7.65 8.99
C ILE A 125 1.03 -8.78 10.04
N ALA A 126 0.81 -8.42 11.31
CA ALA A 126 0.70 -9.38 12.39
C ALA A 126 -0.48 -10.36 12.20
N CYS A 127 -1.64 -9.87 11.76
CA CYS A 127 -2.84 -10.68 11.49
C CYS A 127 -2.60 -11.73 10.40
N VAL A 128 -1.82 -11.40 9.36
CA VAL A 128 -1.46 -12.37 8.30
C VAL A 128 -0.69 -13.55 8.89
N PHE A 129 0.31 -13.28 9.74
CA PHE A 129 1.08 -14.36 10.37
C PHE A 129 0.27 -15.13 11.41
N ALA A 130 -0.61 -14.47 12.17
CA ALA A 130 -1.53 -15.15 13.07
C ALA A 130 -2.46 -16.12 12.30
N ALA A 131 -2.98 -15.73 11.13
CA ALA A 131 -3.79 -16.61 10.29
C ALA A 131 -3.01 -17.83 9.78
N LEU A 132 -1.76 -17.65 9.33
CA LEU A 132 -0.90 -18.75 8.90
C LEU A 132 -0.58 -19.72 10.05
N LEU A 133 -0.32 -19.19 11.25
CA LEU A 133 -0.06 -20.00 12.44
C LEU A 133 -1.31 -20.72 12.92
N LEU A 134 -2.48 -20.09 12.84
CA LEU A 134 -3.76 -20.72 13.16
C LEU A 134 -4.01 -21.92 12.24
N ALA A 135 -3.79 -21.76 10.93
CA ALA A 135 -3.89 -22.87 9.98
C ALA A 135 -2.91 -24.01 10.33
N ALA A 136 -1.66 -23.67 10.67
CA ALA A 136 -0.65 -24.65 11.09
C ALA A 136 -1.00 -25.35 12.42
N ALA A 137 -1.69 -24.67 13.32
CA ALA A 137 -2.17 -25.24 14.59
C ALA A 137 -3.32 -26.23 14.36
N VAL A 138 -4.28 -25.85 13.52
CA VAL A 138 -5.41 -26.72 13.14
C VAL A 138 -4.91 -27.98 12.44
N ASP A 139 -3.98 -27.86 11.49
CA ASP A 139 -3.39 -29.01 10.78
C ASP A 139 -2.69 -29.98 11.76
N ARG A 140 -1.95 -29.45 12.75
CA ARG A 140 -1.29 -30.27 13.78
C ARG A 140 -2.27 -30.98 14.71
N VAL A 141 -3.36 -30.31 15.09
CA VAL A 141 -4.40 -30.92 15.94
C VAL A 141 -5.13 -32.01 15.16
N ALA A 142 -5.47 -31.74 13.90
CA ALA A 142 -6.10 -32.70 13.00
C ALA A 142 -5.23 -33.95 12.80
N GLY A 143 -3.93 -33.78 12.53
CA GLY A 143 -2.98 -34.86 12.33
C GLY A 143 -2.73 -35.75 13.56
N ARG A 144 -3.19 -35.37 14.75
CA ARG A 144 -3.16 -36.20 15.97
C ARG A 144 -4.44 -37.01 16.20
N GLY A 145 -5.36 -37.02 15.24
CA GLY A 145 -6.70 -37.57 15.49
C GLY A 145 -7.49 -36.69 16.46
N GLY A 146 -7.21 -35.39 16.47
CA GLY A 146 -8.01 -34.41 17.21
C GLY A 146 -9.49 -34.54 16.83
N PRO A 147 -10.40 -34.11 17.71
CA PRO A 147 -11.82 -34.38 17.53
C PRO A 147 -12.29 -33.81 16.18
N ALA A 148 -12.85 -34.67 15.32
CA ALA A 148 -13.38 -34.27 14.01
C ALA A 148 -14.43 -33.15 14.13
N ALA A 149 -15.03 -32.97 15.31
CA ALA A 149 -15.86 -31.83 15.64
C ALA A 149 -15.09 -30.49 15.60
N LEU A 150 -13.87 -30.41 16.14
CA LEU A 150 -13.08 -29.19 16.19
C LEU A 150 -12.65 -28.71 14.79
N ILE A 151 -12.25 -29.64 13.92
CA ILE A 151 -11.90 -29.31 12.52
C ILE A 151 -13.14 -28.82 11.77
N ARG A 152 -14.29 -29.47 11.97
CA ARG A 152 -15.56 -29.02 11.39
C ARG A 152 -15.96 -27.64 11.91
N VAL A 153 -15.84 -27.38 13.20
CA VAL A 153 -16.08 -26.07 13.80
C VAL A 153 -15.16 -25.02 13.19
N PHE A 154 -13.88 -25.31 12.99
CA PHE A 154 -12.95 -24.40 12.32
C PHE A 154 -13.38 -24.09 10.88
N HIS A 155 -13.71 -25.10 10.07
CA HIS A 155 -14.18 -24.87 8.69
C HIS A 155 -15.49 -24.05 8.66
N ILE A 156 -16.43 -24.34 9.57
CA ILE A 156 -17.66 -23.56 9.72
C ILE A 156 -17.33 -22.12 10.09
N ALA A 157 -16.44 -21.89 11.05
CA ALA A 157 -16.02 -20.55 11.46
C ALA A 157 -15.39 -19.78 10.30
N VAL A 158 -14.47 -20.40 9.54
CA VAL A 158 -13.88 -19.79 8.34
C VAL A 158 -14.94 -19.46 7.30
N PHE A 159 -15.87 -20.38 7.03
CA PHE A 159 -16.97 -20.15 6.11
C PHE A 159 -17.87 -18.98 6.54
N LEU A 160 -18.22 -18.91 7.83
CA LEU A 160 -19.01 -17.82 8.39
C LEU A 160 -18.27 -16.48 8.33
N ILE A 161 -16.95 -16.45 8.59
CA ILE A 161 -16.12 -15.24 8.47
C ILE A 161 -16.10 -14.75 7.02
N ILE A 162 -15.90 -15.65 6.06
CA ILE A 162 -15.93 -15.30 4.63
C ILE A 162 -17.31 -14.76 4.27
N GLY A 163 -18.38 -15.45 4.67
CA GLY A 163 -19.76 -15.03 4.44
C GLY A 163 -20.06 -13.66 5.02
N ALA A 164 -19.63 -13.39 6.26
CA ALA A 164 -19.79 -12.10 6.93
C ALA A 164 -19.00 -10.99 6.22
N ASN A 165 -17.77 -11.25 5.77
CA ASN A 165 -16.97 -10.26 5.02
C ASN A 165 -17.59 -9.95 3.66
N VAL A 166 -18.08 -10.97 2.93
CA VAL A 166 -18.78 -10.80 1.66
C VAL A 166 -20.07 -10.00 1.87
N TRP A 167 -20.86 -10.36 2.88
CA TRP A 167 -22.08 -9.64 3.26
C TRP A 167 -21.80 -8.18 3.60
N PHE A 168 -20.82 -7.92 4.48
CA PHE A 168 -20.43 -6.57 4.87
C PHE A 168 -19.98 -5.74 3.68
N THR A 169 -19.14 -6.31 2.80
CA THR A 169 -18.68 -5.63 1.58
C THR A 169 -19.85 -5.32 0.65
N ALA A 170 -20.74 -6.28 0.42
CA ALA A 170 -21.92 -6.07 -0.42
C ALA A 170 -22.83 -4.96 0.15
N GLN A 171 -23.11 -4.99 1.45
CA GLN A 171 -24.02 -4.03 2.10
C GLN A 171 -23.39 -2.64 2.25
N GLN A 172 -22.22 -2.54 2.86
CA GLN A 172 -21.65 -1.26 3.28
C GLN A 172 -20.83 -0.58 2.18
N VAL A 173 -20.14 -1.37 1.36
CA VAL A 173 -19.26 -0.82 0.31
C VAL A 173 -20.02 -0.68 -1.00
N ILE A 174 -20.63 -1.77 -1.50
CA ILE A 174 -21.28 -1.76 -2.81
C ILE A 174 -22.63 -1.05 -2.73
N ILE A 175 -23.60 -1.63 -2.02
CA ILE A 175 -24.95 -1.07 -1.90
C ILE A 175 -24.89 0.30 -1.22
N GLY A 176 -24.13 0.41 -0.13
CA GLY A 176 -23.91 1.65 0.58
C GLY A 176 -23.39 2.78 -0.32
N SER A 177 -22.56 2.50 -1.33
CA SER A 177 -22.09 3.55 -2.27
C SER A 177 -23.18 4.10 -3.20
N PHE A 178 -24.25 3.34 -3.45
CA PHE A 178 -25.38 3.80 -4.25
C PHE A 178 -26.43 4.54 -3.41
N VAL A 179 -26.53 4.21 -2.12
CA VAL A 179 -27.48 4.83 -1.19
C VAL A 179 -26.91 6.10 -0.57
N ASN A 180 -25.64 6.07 -0.16
CA ASN A 180 -24.95 7.25 0.31
C ASN A 180 -24.65 8.15 -0.89
N GLY A 181 -25.07 9.41 -0.83
CA GLY A 181 -24.75 10.38 -1.88
C GLY A 181 -23.25 10.43 -2.15
N PRO A 182 -22.82 10.80 -3.38
CA PRO A 182 -21.41 10.83 -3.72
C PRO A 182 -20.68 11.71 -2.71
N LEU A 183 -19.69 11.13 -2.04
CA LEU A 183 -18.68 11.89 -1.30
C LEU A 183 -18.16 12.93 -2.29
N ARG A 184 -18.41 14.21 -2.01
CA ARG A 184 -17.75 15.31 -2.71
C ARG A 184 -16.44 15.51 -1.98
N PRO A 185 -15.33 14.87 -2.39
CA PRO A 185 -14.05 15.16 -1.77
C PRO A 185 -13.85 16.66 -1.85
N ILE A 186 -13.46 17.29 -0.73
CA ILE A 186 -12.90 18.64 -0.75
C ILE A 186 -11.70 18.53 -1.69
N ASP A 187 -11.83 19.07 -2.90
CA ASP A 187 -11.02 18.79 -4.09
C ASP A 187 -9.53 19.07 -3.84
N PRO A 188 -8.74 18.12 -3.27
CA PRO A 188 -7.43 18.43 -2.75
C PRO A 188 -6.48 18.03 -3.85
N PHE A 189 -6.40 18.82 -4.93
CA PHE A 189 -5.41 18.58 -5.98
C PHE A 189 -3.96 18.61 -5.47
N LEU A 190 -3.79 19.03 -4.22
CA LEU A 190 -2.59 18.91 -3.43
C LEU A 190 -2.83 17.79 -2.41
N GLN A 191 -2.21 16.62 -2.61
CA GLN A 191 -2.18 15.58 -1.59
C GLN A 191 -1.52 16.16 -0.34
N SER A 192 -2.25 16.21 0.79
CA SER A 192 -1.77 16.79 2.04
C SER A 192 -0.62 16.04 2.69
N GLY A 193 -0.43 14.77 2.31
CA GLY A 193 0.52 13.89 2.99
C GLY A 193 1.99 14.12 2.67
N PHE A 194 2.30 14.42 1.41
CA PHE A 194 3.66 14.56 0.91
C PHE A 194 3.69 15.69 -0.11
N THR A 195 4.62 16.62 0.07
CA THR A 195 4.83 17.73 -0.86
C THR A 195 6.29 17.79 -1.31
N PRO A 196 6.60 18.50 -2.41
CA PRO A 196 7.99 18.72 -2.77
C PRO A 196 8.73 19.50 -1.69
N ARG A 197 10.00 19.15 -1.48
CA ARG A 197 10.84 19.76 -0.46
C ARG A 197 11.00 21.26 -0.72
N GLY A 198 10.79 22.07 0.32
CA GLY A 198 10.84 23.54 0.22
C GLY A 198 9.57 24.19 -0.31
N SER A 199 8.50 23.43 -0.55
CA SER A 199 7.17 23.99 -0.84
C SER A 199 6.44 24.39 0.44
N VAL A 200 5.47 25.30 0.29
CA VAL A 200 4.54 25.69 1.36
C VAL A 200 3.50 24.58 1.52
N VAL A 201 3.15 24.20 2.75
CA VAL A 201 2.14 23.16 3.03
C VAL A 201 0.77 23.51 2.43
N PRO A 202 -0.03 22.52 2.00
CA PRO A 202 -1.30 22.77 1.31
C PRO A 202 -2.29 23.62 2.11
N GLU A 203 -2.29 23.48 3.43
CA GLU A 203 -3.18 24.17 4.36
C GLU A 203 -2.91 25.69 4.44
N LEU A 204 -1.69 26.12 4.10
CA LEU A 204 -1.28 27.53 4.08
C LEU A 204 -1.37 28.16 2.68
N LEU A 205 -1.72 27.38 1.65
CA LEU A 205 -1.93 27.93 0.32
C LEU A 205 -3.25 28.71 0.25
N PRO A 206 -3.31 29.82 -0.51
CA PRO A 206 -4.53 30.58 -0.66
C PRO A 206 -5.61 29.76 -1.36
N ASP A 207 -6.86 29.95 -0.96
CA ASP A 207 -7.97 29.30 -1.65
C ASP A 207 -8.27 30.03 -2.98
N THR A 208 -7.73 29.49 -4.05
CA THR A 208 -7.93 29.97 -5.41
C THR A 208 -8.54 28.88 -6.28
N ASP A 209 -9.04 29.30 -7.44
CA ASP A 209 -9.34 28.41 -8.56
C ASP A 209 -8.14 27.51 -8.91
N ARG A 210 -8.42 26.41 -9.62
CA ARG A 210 -7.41 25.44 -10.06
C ARG A 210 -6.29 26.09 -10.88
N ILE A 211 -6.59 27.20 -11.56
CA ILE A 211 -5.66 27.96 -12.37
C ILE A 211 -5.88 29.44 -12.09
N THR A 212 -4.80 30.16 -11.88
CA THR A 212 -4.81 31.63 -11.81
C THR A 212 -3.85 32.19 -12.84
N MET A 213 -4.12 33.41 -13.31
CA MET A 213 -3.31 34.09 -14.32
C MET A 213 -2.79 35.42 -13.79
N ARG A 214 -1.52 35.74 -14.06
CA ARG A 214 -0.89 37.00 -13.66
C ARG A 214 -0.14 37.64 -14.85
N PRO A 215 -0.48 38.89 -15.27
CA PRO A 215 -1.66 39.66 -14.87
C PRO A 215 -2.98 38.95 -15.26
N PRO A 216 -4.13 39.28 -14.64
CA PRO A 216 -5.41 38.61 -14.91
C PRO A 216 -6.03 39.12 -16.23
N VAL A 217 -5.32 38.94 -17.34
CA VAL A 217 -5.70 39.44 -18.67
C VAL A 217 -5.75 38.27 -19.64
N GLY A 218 -6.92 37.98 -20.20
CA GLY A 218 -7.13 36.84 -21.09
C GLY A 218 -8.15 35.84 -20.51
N SER A 219 -8.16 34.64 -21.05
CA SER A 219 -9.00 33.53 -20.61
C SER A 219 -8.22 32.22 -20.57
N VAL A 220 -8.57 31.35 -19.63
CA VAL A 220 -8.13 29.95 -19.56
C VAL A 220 -9.37 29.07 -19.51
N SER A 221 -9.47 28.13 -20.44
CA SER A 221 -10.48 27.07 -20.43
C SER A 221 -9.80 25.73 -20.11
N VAL A 222 -10.34 25.00 -19.14
CA VAL A 222 -9.85 23.66 -18.79
C VAL A 222 -10.58 22.64 -19.67
N ILE A 223 -9.87 22.05 -20.63
CA ILE A 223 -10.40 20.99 -21.49
C ILE A 223 -10.41 19.66 -20.72
N ARG A 224 -9.29 19.34 -20.05
CA ARG A 224 -9.11 18.08 -19.33
C ARG A 224 -8.30 18.28 -18.06
N TRP A 225 -8.72 17.65 -16.97
CA TRP A 225 -8.05 17.72 -15.67
C TRP A 225 -8.06 16.35 -14.98
N GLU A 226 -7.01 15.56 -15.23
CA GLU A 226 -6.80 14.22 -14.66
C GLU A 226 -5.58 14.20 -13.74
N PRO A 227 -5.39 13.23 -12.83
CA PRO A 227 -4.28 13.25 -11.88
C PRO A 227 -2.90 13.53 -12.49
N LEU A 228 -2.56 12.90 -13.62
CA LEU A 228 -1.26 12.98 -14.29
C LEU A 228 -1.26 13.78 -15.60
N PHE A 229 -2.38 14.42 -15.97
CA PHE A 229 -2.52 15.12 -17.25
C PHE A 229 -3.49 16.29 -17.15
N ARG A 230 -3.10 17.46 -17.65
CA ARG A 230 -3.91 18.67 -17.77
C ARG A 230 -3.85 19.17 -19.20
N GLU A 231 -4.99 19.65 -19.69
CA GLU A 231 -5.09 20.25 -21.01
C GLU A 231 -5.92 21.52 -20.94
N LEU A 232 -5.35 22.61 -21.44
CA LEU A 232 -5.86 23.95 -21.29
C LEU A 232 -5.84 24.68 -22.63
N ASP A 233 -6.88 25.44 -22.91
CA ASP A 233 -6.84 26.49 -23.93
C ASP A 233 -6.63 27.83 -23.25
N VAL A 234 -5.55 28.53 -23.59
CA VAL A 234 -5.19 29.83 -23.04
C VAL A 234 -5.23 30.87 -24.15
N SER A 235 -5.95 31.98 -23.93
CA SER A 235 -5.94 33.12 -24.85
C SER A 235 -5.60 34.39 -24.10
N THR A 236 -4.57 35.11 -24.54
CA THR A 236 -4.13 36.35 -23.91
C THR A 236 -3.60 37.34 -24.95
N GLY A 237 -3.80 38.65 -24.72
CA GLY A 237 -3.24 39.71 -25.54
C GLY A 237 -1.86 40.20 -25.09
N LEU A 238 -1.39 39.76 -23.91
CA LEU A 238 -0.11 40.15 -23.31
C LEU A 238 0.63 38.92 -22.76
N PRO A 239 1.94 38.99 -22.48
CA PRO A 239 2.63 37.93 -21.77
C PRO A 239 2.02 37.75 -20.37
N VAL A 240 1.66 36.52 -20.02
CA VAL A 240 1.08 36.17 -18.71
C VAL A 240 1.80 34.96 -18.13
N VAL A 241 1.67 34.76 -16.83
CA VAL A 241 2.08 33.53 -16.16
C VAL A 241 0.83 32.85 -15.62
N ILE A 242 0.59 31.61 -16.04
CA ILE A 242 -0.43 30.78 -15.43
C ILE A 242 0.17 30.04 -14.23
N LYS A 243 -0.53 30.02 -13.10
CA LYS A 243 -0.21 29.25 -11.90
C LYS A 243 -1.25 28.16 -11.73
N LEU A 244 -0.82 26.91 -11.68
CA LEU A 244 -1.68 25.74 -11.53
C LEU A 244 -1.67 25.25 -10.09
N LYS A 245 -2.81 24.87 -9.52
CA LYS A 245 -2.94 24.32 -8.16
C LYS A 245 -2.39 22.88 -8.06
N THR A 246 -1.13 22.70 -8.46
CA THR A 246 -0.34 21.46 -8.48
C THR A 246 1.10 21.82 -8.14
N TYR A 247 1.77 21.10 -7.22
CA TYR A 247 3.18 21.35 -6.95
C TYR A 247 4.10 20.94 -8.11
N LYS A 248 5.21 21.65 -8.27
CA LYS A 248 6.26 21.24 -9.20
C LYS A 248 7.06 20.09 -8.60
N PHE A 249 7.14 18.98 -9.32
CA PHE A 249 7.89 17.79 -8.92
C PHE A 249 8.60 17.17 -10.14
N PRO A 250 9.76 16.50 -9.98
CA PRO A 250 10.43 15.82 -11.09
C PRO A 250 9.51 14.86 -11.84
N GLY A 251 9.46 14.97 -13.17
CA GLY A 251 8.55 14.21 -14.04
C GLY A 251 7.40 15.04 -14.61
N TRP A 252 7.03 16.17 -13.98
CA TRP A 252 6.09 17.11 -14.60
C TRP A 252 6.75 17.87 -15.75
N GLU A 253 6.14 17.76 -16.93
CA GLU A 253 6.55 18.40 -18.18
C GLU A 253 5.38 19.19 -18.77
N ALA A 254 5.69 20.16 -19.62
CA ALA A 254 4.68 20.90 -20.36
C ALA A 254 4.98 20.96 -21.85
N ARG A 255 3.91 21.05 -22.64
CA ARG A 255 3.94 21.40 -24.04
C ARG A 255 3.02 22.58 -24.30
N MET A 256 3.45 23.49 -25.14
CA MET A 256 2.67 24.61 -25.66
C MET A 256 2.63 24.45 -27.17
N ASP A 257 1.43 24.30 -27.72
CA ASP A 257 1.20 24.04 -29.16
C ASP A 257 2.02 22.86 -29.70
N GLY A 258 2.13 21.81 -28.89
CA GLY A 258 2.88 20.59 -29.21
C GLY A 258 4.41 20.68 -28.97
N GLN A 259 4.96 21.85 -28.68
CA GLN A 259 6.39 22.03 -28.41
C GLN A 259 6.69 22.00 -26.91
N LYS A 260 7.76 21.30 -26.49
CA LYS A 260 8.15 21.21 -25.08
C LYS A 260 8.50 22.61 -24.54
N THR A 261 7.93 22.94 -23.38
CA THR A 261 8.17 24.21 -22.68
C THR A 261 8.52 23.94 -21.22
N GLU A 262 9.25 24.86 -20.60
CA GLU A 262 9.74 24.69 -19.23
C GLU A 262 8.66 25.06 -18.21
N LEU A 263 8.49 24.20 -17.21
CA LEU A 263 7.64 24.44 -16.05
C LEU A 263 8.48 24.90 -14.86
N PHE A 264 8.08 26.01 -14.27
CA PHE A 264 8.75 26.58 -13.11
C PHE A 264 7.97 26.29 -11.82
N ALA A 265 8.63 26.55 -10.68
CA ALA A 265 7.99 26.59 -9.38
C ALA A 265 8.01 28.04 -8.88
N ASP A 266 6.90 28.51 -8.33
CA ASP A 266 6.89 29.78 -7.60
C ASP A 266 7.47 29.63 -6.18
N ALA A 267 7.45 30.73 -5.41
CA ALA A 267 7.92 30.74 -4.03
C ALA A 267 7.15 29.76 -3.10
N SER A 268 5.95 29.33 -3.49
CA SER A 268 5.18 28.33 -2.76
C SER A 268 5.46 26.89 -3.21
N GLY A 269 6.31 26.69 -4.21
CA GLY A 269 6.61 25.39 -4.83
C GLY A 269 5.58 24.93 -5.85
N VAL A 270 4.63 25.81 -6.21
CA VAL A 270 3.50 25.51 -7.09
C VAL A 270 3.88 25.75 -8.55
N GLN A 271 3.36 24.93 -9.46
CA GLN A 271 3.69 25.00 -10.88
C GLN A 271 3.27 26.34 -11.50
N THR A 272 4.19 26.96 -12.24
CA THR A 272 3.94 28.14 -13.04
C THR A 272 4.48 27.97 -14.46
N LEU A 273 3.74 28.48 -15.43
CA LEU A 273 4.11 28.45 -16.84
C LEU A 273 3.93 29.84 -17.48
N PRO A 274 5.00 30.47 -17.98
CA PRO A 274 4.91 31.67 -18.81
C PRO A 274 4.23 31.35 -20.15
N ILE A 275 3.25 32.16 -20.52
CA ILE A 275 2.49 32.06 -21.77
C ILE A 275 2.65 33.38 -22.54
N PRO A 276 3.15 33.34 -23.79
CA PRO A 276 3.25 34.52 -24.63
C PRO A 276 1.86 35.00 -25.10
N PRO A 277 1.76 36.22 -25.67
CA PRO A 277 0.54 36.70 -26.31
C PRO A 277 0.10 35.75 -27.43
N GLY A 278 -1.19 35.44 -27.49
CA GLY A 278 -1.76 34.57 -28.52
C GLY A 278 -2.84 33.65 -27.98
N ARG A 279 -3.15 32.62 -28.79
CA ARG A 279 -3.97 31.48 -28.40
C ARG A 279 -3.08 30.25 -28.40
N HIS A 280 -3.02 29.58 -27.25
CA HIS A 280 -2.12 28.47 -27.02
C HIS A 280 -2.89 27.30 -26.43
N ARG A 281 -2.63 26.11 -26.95
CA ARG A 281 -3.03 24.86 -26.32
C ARG A 281 -1.88 24.38 -25.44
N VAL A 282 -2.15 24.28 -24.15
CA VAL A 282 -1.17 23.91 -23.13
C VAL A 282 -1.50 22.53 -22.59
N GLU A 283 -0.54 21.62 -22.69
CA GLU A 283 -0.59 20.29 -22.12
C GLU A 283 0.42 20.21 -20.99
N ILE A 284 0.02 19.79 -19.80
CA ILE A 284 0.91 19.57 -18.66
C ILE A 284 0.72 18.14 -18.18
N PHE A 285 1.78 17.36 -18.18
CA PHE A 285 1.68 15.93 -17.98
C PHE A 285 2.86 15.38 -17.19
N PHE A 286 2.61 14.27 -16.52
CA PHE A 286 3.62 13.59 -15.72
C PHE A 286 4.24 12.43 -16.51
N GLU A 287 5.51 12.55 -16.86
CA GLU A 287 6.30 11.46 -17.41
C GLU A 287 6.90 10.59 -16.30
N ASN A 288 7.07 9.30 -16.59
CA ASN A 288 7.78 8.41 -15.67
C ASN A 288 9.23 8.84 -15.53
N THR A 289 9.63 9.09 -14.29
CA THR A 289 11.02 9.32 -13.91
C THR A 289 11.83 8.02 -14.06
N PRO A 290 13.17 8.10 -14.18
CA PRO A 290 14.02 6.92 -14.27
C PRO A 290 13.82 5.89 -13.13
N PRO A 291 13.70 6.28 -11.85
CA PRO A 291 13.42 5.33 -10.77
C PRO A 291 12.08 4.60 -10.92
N ARG A 292 11.03 5.28 -11.41
CA ARG A 292 9.71 4.68 -11.68
C ARG A 292 9.76 3.69 -12.82
N THR A 293 10.47 4.04 -13.90
CA THR A 293 10.67 3.14 -15.04
C THR A 293 11.44 1.88 -14.62
N ILE A 294 12.57 2.04 -13.92
CA ILE A 294 13.38 0.91 -13.44
C ILE A 294 12.56 0.04 -12.47
N GLY A 295 11.85 0.64 -11.51
CA GLY A 295 11.00 -0.08 -10.56
C GLY A 295 9.91 -0.89 -11.25
N SER A 296 9.28 -0.31 -12.28
CA SER A 296 8.26 -0.98 -13.09
C SER A 296 8.85 -2.17 -13.86
N LEU A 297 10.02 -2.01 -14.48
CA LEU A 297 10.70 -3.08 -15.21
C LEU A 297 11.13 -4.23 -14.29
N LEU A 298 11.71 -3.92 -13.12
CA LEU A 298 12.09 -4.93 -12.13
C LEU A 298 10.88 -5.70 -11.62
N SER A 299 9.77 -4.99 -11.36
CA SER A 299 8.52 -5.59 -10.92
C SER A 299 7.92 -6.51 -11.98
N ALA A 300 7.84 -6.04 -13.23
CA ALA A 300 7.33 -6.83 -14.35
C ALA A 300 8.20 -8.08 -14.62
N GLY A 301 9.53 -7.94 -14.57
CA GLY A 301 10.45 -9.06 -14.70
C GLY A 301 10.30 -10.09 -13.59
N ALA A 302 10.16 -9.65 -12.33
CA ALA A 302 9.93 -10.54 -11.20
C ALA A 302 8.59 -11.28 -11.30
N LEU A 303 7.53 -10.59 -11.75
CA LEU A 303 6.24 -11.22 -12.02
C LEU A 303 6.34 -12.27 -13.12
N ALA A 304 7.00 -11.94 -14.24
CA ALA A 304 7.21 -12.88 -15.35
C ALA A 304 7.98 -14.13 -14.91
N ILE A 305 9.05 -13.97 -14.11
CA ILE A 305 9.80 -15.10 -13.56
C ILE A 305 8.92 -15.93 -12.62
N THR A 306 8.13 -15.29 -11.77
CA THR A 306 7.21 -15.99 -10.85
C THR A 306 6.18 -16.81 -11.62
N LEU A 307 5.57 -16.25 -12.65
CA LEU A 307 4.63 -16.95 -13.52
C LEU A 307 5.30 -18.09 -14.28
N ALA A 308 6.51 -17.87 -14.82
CA ALA A 308 7.27 -18.91 -15.52
C ALA A 308 7.60 -20.10 -14.59
N LEU A 309 8.03 -19.84 -13.36
CA LEU A 309 8.28 -20.88 -12.35
C LEU A 309 6.99 -21.64 -11.98
N LEU A 310 5.86 -20.94 -11.86
CA LEU A 310 4.57 -21.55 -11.56
C LEU A 310 4.11 -22.46 -12.72
N ILE A 311 4.16 -21.97 -13.95
CA ILE A 311 3.80 -22.75 -15.15
C ILE A 311 4.73 -23.96 -15.30
N TYR A 312 6.04 -23.76 -15.12
CA TYR A 312 7.02 -24.85 -15.16
C TYR A 312 6.74 -25.90 -14.08
N GLY A 313 6.44 -25.48 -12.85
CA GLY A 313 6.09 -26.37 -11.75
C GLY A 313 4.84 -27.20 -12.03
N LEU A 314 3.78 -26.58 -12.58
CA LEU A 314 2.55 -27.27 -12.97
C LEU A 314 2.79 -28.26 -14.12
N ALA A 315 3.56 -27.87 -15.13
CA ALA A 315 3.92 -28.75 -16.25
C ALA A 315 4.77 -29.95 -15.78
N PHE A 316 5.71 -29.72 -14.86
CA PHE A 316 6.53 -30.75 -14.27
C PHE A 316 5.70 -31.75 -13.45
N GLN A 317 4.75 -31.27 -12.63
CA GLN A 317 3.83 -32.13 -11.87
C GLN A 317 2.97 -33.00 -12.78
N LYS A 318 2.39 -32.44 -13.85
CA LYS A 318 1.61 -33.20 -14.84
C LYS A 318 2.45 -34.30 -15.50
N ARG A 319 3.68 -34.00 -15.91
CA ARG A 319 4.60 -35.00 -16.51
C ARG A 319 4.95 -36.12 -15.52
N ARG A 320 5.12 -35.81 -14.24
CA ARG A 320 5.42 -36.80 -13.19
C ARG A 320 4.21 -37.68 -12.88
N ALA A 321 3.00 -37.12 -12.88
CA ALA A 321 1.76 -37.88 -12.71
C ALA A 321 1.54 -38.86 -13.87
N GLY A 322 1.73 -38.41 -15.12
CA GLY A 322 1.61 -39.28 -16.30
C GLY A 322 2.65 -40.40 -16.39
N ARG A 323 3.88 -40.18 -15.90
CA ARG A 323 4.89 -41.24 -15.80
C ARG A 323 4.55 -42.28 -14.72
N ARG A 324 3.94 -41.87 -13.61
CA ARG A 324 3.52 -42.79 -12.54
C ARG A 324 2.35 -43.68 -12.96
N SER A 325 1.38 -43.14 -13.70
CA SER A 325 0.28 -43.95 -14.25
C SER A 325 0.80 -44.96 -15.29
N ALA A 326 1.67 -44.53 -16.21
CA ALA A 326 2.24 -45.43 -17.21
C ALA A 326 3.11 -46.56 -16.61
N GLN A 327 3.79 -46.31 -15.48
CA GLN A 327 4.53 -47.34 -14.75
C GLN A 327 3.58 -48.34 -14.06
N ALA A 328 2.49 -47.84 -13.46
CA ALA A 328 1.49 -48.69 -12.78
C ALA A 328 0.71 -49.59 -13.75
N ASP A 329 0.47 -49.12 -14.98
CA ASP A 329 -0.17 -49.92 -16.04
C ASP A 329 0.77 -50.99 -16.63
N ALA A 330 2.09 -50.83 -16.49
CA ALA A 330 3.08 -51.79 -17.00
C ALA A 330 3.43 -52.91 -15.99
N ASP A 331 3.17 -52.68 -14.70
CA ASP A 331 3.42 -53.64 -13.62
C ASP A 331 2.19 -54.55 -13.32
N ASN A 332 1.09 -54.38 -14.06
CA ASN A 332 -0.19 -55.09 -13.92
C ASN A 332 -0.45 -56.01 -15.12
#